data_AF-A0A938ASF4-F1
#
_entry.id   AF-A0A938ASF4-F1
#
_cell.length_a   1.000
_cell.length_b   1.000
_cell.length_c   1.000
_cell.angle_alpha   90.00
_cell.angle_beta   90.00
_cell.angle_gamma   90.00
#
_symmetry.space_group_name_H-M   'P 1'
#
loop_
_entity.id
_entity.type
_entity.pdbx_description
1 polymer ?
#
loop_
_entity_poly.entity_id
_entity_poly.type
_entity_poly.pdbx_seq_one_letter_code
_entity_poly.pdbx_strand_id
1 'polypeptide(L)' 'MAATTISQLYETLIKPLTVAERLQLTNLILEELADTAPRWGVEMRDFWDAEDLQDLARASLIHASQRFGSEVSDV' A
#
# COMPACT_ATOMS: atom_id res chain seq x y z
N MET A 1 23.29 -13.70 19.49
CA MET A 1 21.89 -13.71 19.99
C MET A 1 21.03 -14.25 18.87
N ALA A 2 20.30 -15.35 19.08
CA ALA A 2 19.49 -15.96 18.02
C ALA A 2 18.36 -15.00 17.64
N ALA A 3 18.23 -14.66 16.36
CA ALA A 3 17.11 -13.87 15.87
C ALA A 3 15.83 -14.66 16.08
N THR A 4 14.99 -14.20 17.00
CA THR A 4 13.67 -14.81 17.22
C THR A 4 12.86 -14.61 15.94
N THR A 5 12.43 -15.71 15.33
CA THR A 5 11.65 -15.64 14.10
C THR A 5 10.22 -15.17 14.40
N ILE A 6 9.57 -14.54 13.43
CA ILE A 6 8.17 -14.11 13.56
C ILE A 6 7.27 -15.29 13.97
N SER A 7 7.52 -16.48 13.42
CA SER A 7 6.81 -17.70 13.78
C SER A 7 7.00 -18.10 15.24
N GLN A 8 8.20 -17.92 15.80
CA GLN A 8 8.46 -18.20 17.22
C GLN A 8 7.72 -17.21 18.13
N LEU A 9 7.63 -15.93 17.75
CA LEU A 9 6.84 -14.94 18.50
C LEU A 9 5.35 -15.26 18.46
N TYR A 10 4.83 -15.66 17.30
CA TYR A 10 3.43 -16.05 17.17
C TYR A 10 3.07 -17.24 18.08
N GLU A 11 3.88 -18.29 18.03
CA GLU A 11 3.65 -19.52 18.82
C GLU A 11 3.78 -19.29 20.33
N THR A 12 4.69 -18.41 20.77
CA THR A 12 4.95 -18.19 22.19
C THR A 12 4.10 -17.09 22.83
N LEU A 13 3.74 -16.05 22.07
CA LEU A 13 3.07 -14.86 22.62
C LEU A 13 1.63 -14.69 22.16
N ILE A 14 1.28 -15.09 20.93
CA ILE A 14 -0.03 -14.80 20.33
C ILE A 14 -0.98 -15.97 20.45
N LYS A 15 -0.49 -17.19 20.21
CA LYS A 15 -1.28 -18.42 20.25
C LYS A 15 -1.86 -18.74 21.64
N PRO A 16 -1.15 -18.52 22.76
CA PRO A 16 -1.69 -18.79 24.10
C PRO A 16 -2.79 -17.82 24.53
N LEU A 17 -2.90 -16.65 23.90
CA LEU A 17 -3.92 -15.66 24.22
C LEU A 17 -5.33 -16.22 23.97
N THR A 18 -6.30 -15.72 24.72
CA THR A 18 -7.71 -15.94 24.45
C THR A 18 -8.14 -15.22 23.17
N VAL A 19 -9.31 -15.59 22.63
CA VAL A 19 -9.85 -14.92 21.43
C VAL A 19 -10.07 -13.43 21.67
N ALA A 20 -10.53 -13.04 22.86
CA ALA A 20 -10.75 -11.64 23.22
C ALA A 20 -9.44 -10.84 23.25
N GLU A 21 -8.38 -11.39 23.85
CA GLU A 21 -7.07 -10.74 23.91
C GLU A 21 -6.42 -10.61 22.51
N ARG A 22 -6.60 -11.61 21.64
CA ARG A 22 -6.15 -11.51 20.25
C ARG A 22 -6.86 -10.39 19.50
N LEU A 23 -8.17 -10.26 19.65
CA LEU A 23 -8.95 -9.18 19.03
C LEU A 23 -8.51 -7.82 19.54
N GLN A 24 -8.26 -7.69 20.85
CA GLN A 24 -7.76 -6.46 21.45
C GLN A 24 -6.37 -6.09 20.92
N LEU A 25 -5.47 -7.06 20.79
CA LEU A 25 -4.16 -6.85 20.20
C LEU A 25 -4.25 -6.41 18.73
N THR A 26 -5.14 -7.02 17.94
CA THR A 26 -5.39 -6.60 16.56
C THR A 26 -5.86 -5.16 16.49
N ASN A 27 -6.76 -4.73 17.37
CA ASN A 27 -7.21 -3.34 17.41
C ASN A 27 -6.06 -2.37 17.73
N LEU A 28 -5.22 -2.69 18.72
CA LEU A 28 -4.07 -1.85 19.07
C LEU A 28 -3.08 -1.71 17.89
N ILE A 29 -2.80 -2.80 17.19
CA ILE A 29 -1.96 -2.77 15.99
C ILE A 29 -2.61 -1.90 14.92
N LEU A 30 -3.91 -2.07 14.66
CA LEU A 30 -4.63 -1.29 13.66
C LEU A 30 -4.69 0.21 14.00
N GLU A 31 -4.83 0.57 15.27
CA GLU A 31 -4.78 1.95 15.74
C GLU A 31 -3.40 2.58 15.50
N GLU A 32 -2.33 1.88 15.88
CA GLU A 32 -0.96 2.33 15.62
C GLU A 32 -0.67 2.46 14.12
N LEU A 33 -1.16 1.52 13.31
CA LEU A 33 -1.06 1.57 11.86
C LEU A 33 -1.84 2.74 11.28
N ALA A 34 -3.03 3.04 11.79
CA ALA A 34 -3.83 4.18 11.35
C ALA A 34 -3.16 5.52 11.71
N ASP A 35 -2.55 5.62 12.88
CA ASP A 35 -1.80 6.81 13.33
C ASP A 35 -0.51 7.01 12.54
N THR A 36 0.14 5.92 12.11
CA THR A 36 1.37 5.96 11.31
C THR A 36 1.12 5.98 9.80
N ALA A 37 -0.09 5.64 9.33
CA ALA A 37 -0.46 5.62 7.92
C ALA A 37 -0.19 6.94 7.16
N PRO A 38 -0.37 8.15 7.74
CA PRO A 38 0.00 9.38 7.06
C PRO A 38 1.50 9.48 6.72
N ARG A 39 2.37 8.78 7.47
CA ARG A 39 3.82 8.67 7.22
C ARG A 39 4.19 7.55 6.27
N TRP A 40 3.22 6.67 5.96
CA TRP A 40 3.35 5.59 4.98
C TRP A 40 2.77 5.97 3.62
N GLY A 41 2.28 7.21 3.49
CA GLY A 41 2.09 7.85 2.20
C GLY A 41 3.41 7.76 1.47
N VAL A 42 3.52 6.72 0.63
CA VAL A 42 4.67 6.39 -0.21
C VAL A 42 5.26 7.70 -0.68
N GLU A 43 6.50 7.98 -0.29
CA GLU A 43 7.29 9.00 -0.95
C GLU A 43 7.49 8.53 -2.39
N MET A 44 6.48 8.75 -3.25
CA MET A 44 6.55 8.36 -4.67
C MET A 44 7.74 9.04 -5.36
N ARG A 45 8.24 10.12 -4.76
CA ARG A 45 9.45 10.83 -5.17
C ARG A 45 10.73 10.00 -5.08
N ASP A 46 10.76 8.96 -4.24
CA ASP A 46 11.94 8.11 -4.08
C ASP A 46 11.95 6.92 -5.04
N PHE A 47 10.82 6.61 -5.68
CA PHE A 47 10.69 5.43 -6.55
C PHE A 47 10.57 5.76 -8.03
N TRP A 48 10.00 6.92 -8.37
CA TRP A 48 9.84 7.36 -9.75
C TRP A 48 10.72 8.56 -9.99
N ASP A 49 11.60 8.44 -10.98
CA ASP A 49 12.36 9.59 -11.43
C ASP A 49 11.50 10.54 -12.29
N ALA A 50 12.08 11.67 -12.70
CA ALA A 50 11.36 12.64 -13.52
C ALA A 50 10.97 12.08 -14.90
N GLU A 51 11.70 11.07 -15.39
CA GLU A 51 11.47 10.43 -16.68
C GLU A 51 10.27 9.47 -16.59
N ASP A 52 10.18 8.68 -15.52
CA ASP A 52 9.03 7.80 -15.22
C ASP A 52 7.71 8.60 -15.15
N LEU A 53 7.74 9.76 -14.50
CA LEU A 53 6.58 10.65 -14.39
C LEU A 53 6.18 11.22 -15.77
N GLN A 54 7.15 11.56 -16.60
CA GLN A 54 6.91 12.08 -17.95
C GLN A 54 6.35 11.00 -18.88
N ASP A 55 6.85 9.77 -18.77
CA ASP A 55 6.38 8.63 -19.53
C ASP A 55 4.96 8.23 -19.14
N LEU A 56 4.63 8.23 -17.84
CA LEU A 56 3.25 8.02 -17.39
C LEU A 56 2.32 9.10 -17.92
N ALA A 57 2.73 10.37 -17.88
CA ALA A 57 1.93 11.47 -18.39
C ALA A 57 1.66 11.32 -19.90
N ARG A 58 2.70 10.97 -20.68
CA ARG A 58 2.57 10.73 -22.12
C ARG A 58 1.66 9.54 -22.42
N ALA A 59 1.84 8.42 -21.74
CA ALA A 59 1.02 7.22 -21.92
C ALA A 59 -0.46 7.49 -21.58
N SER A 60 -0.71 8.23 -20.51
CA SER A 60 -2.07 8.64 -20.10
C SER A 60 -2.73 9.52 -21.16
N LEU A 61 -1.98 10.46 -21.76
CA LEU A 61 -2.50 11.34 -22.81
C LEU A 61 -2.84 10.57 -24.09
N ILE A 62 -1.98 9.61 -24.48
CA ILE A 62 -2.22 8.74 -25.64
C ILE A 62 -3.43 7.84 -25.39
N HIS A 63 -3.54 7.25 -24.20
CA HIS A 63 -4.70 6.43 -23.86
C HIS A 63 -6.00 7.25 -23.84
N ALA A 64 -5.95 8.47 -23.29
CA ALA A 64 -7.09 9.39 -23.32
C ALA A 64 -7.47 9.78 -24.75
N SER A 65 -6.50 10.10 -25.62
CA SER A 65 -6.78 10.47 -27.01
C SER A 65 -7.31 9.31 -27.84
N GLN A 66 -6.90 8.07 -27.57
CA GLN A 66 -7.48 6.87 -28.19
C GLN A 66 -8.91 6.62 -27.71
N ARG A 67 -9.19 6.89 -26.45
CA ARG A 67 -10.53 6.69 -25.85
C ARG A 67 -11.53 7.77 -26.23
N PHE A 68 -11.09 9.02 -26.38
CA PHE A 68 -11.94 10.16 -26.73
C PHE A 68 -11.86 10.57 -28.21
N GLY A 69 -10.85 10.11 -28.95
CA GLY A 69 -10.69 10.34 -30.39
C GLY A 69 -11.49 9.40 -31.27
N SER A 70 -12.10 8.33 -30.72
CA SER A 70 -12.97 7.42 -31.47
C SER A 70 -14.42 7.91 -31.60
N GLU A 71 -14.77 9.08 -31.05
CA GLU A 71 -16.13 9.64 -31.11
C GLU A 71 -16.28 10.86 -32.06
N VAL A 72 -15.24 11.26 -32.80
CA VAL A 72 -15.32 12.45 -33.70
C VAL A 72 -15.21 12.08 -35.18
N SER A 73 -15.88 11.01 -35.60
CA SER A 73 -16.04 10.69 -37.03
C SER A 73 -17.39 10.06 -37.30
N ASP A 74 -18.48 10.76 -36.98
CA ASP A 74 -19.80 10.53 -37.55
C ASP A 74 -20.70 11.77 -37.32
N VAL A 75 -20.44 12.86 -38.04
CA VAL A 75 -21.44 13.84 -38.54
C VAL A 75 -20.92 14.46 -39.83
#